data_AF-A0A950D944-F1
#
_entry.id   AF-A0A950D944-F1
#
_cell.length_a   1.000
_cell.length_b   1.000
_cell.length_c   1.000
_cell.angle_alpha   90.00
_cell.angle_beta   90.00
_cell.angle_gamma   90.00
#
_symmetry.space_group_name_H-M   'P 1'
#
loop_
_entity.id
_entity.type
_entity.pdbx_description
1 polymer ?
#
loop_
_entity_poly.entity_id
_entity_poly.type
_entity_poly.pdbx_seq_one_letter_code
_entity_poly.pdbx_strand_id
1 'polypeptide(L)'
;MTNFDTDSFSEADLGAEFDRLFPQGFAGPDVLQELAPAGWENSPLLAVFHPSLAQSYEETLRLHRNVCALRRPNDRHPLPLEPTFDEVARDFRERPVETVREVRELVGQCLWDLFSDGHQVTATDGRVLDLGSFRASGGFLAEILNRQTGAEHYDYLDFYMGTIWVAQRADLTPVYQMIFRRFQGRRLDWIYHFPKLYAVDLRPLKEALDEKHDPDWLNYSPSEVLAKEAEAKQQDKNLAELRETLEEGYRESIEEALKGPPPTTVRAYKAIYGCFPRGWPPSP
;
A
#
# COMPACT_ATOMS: atom_id res chain seq x y z
N MET A 1 -28.75 11.05 4.79
CA MET A 1 -28.52 9.60 4.63
C MET A 1 -28.20 9.36 3.17
N THR A 2 -26.92 9.44 2.83
CA THR A 2 -26.40 9.17 1.48
C THR A 2 -26.30 7.65 1.30
N ASN A 3 -26.93 7.12 0.26
CA ASN A 3 -26.80 5.72 -0.16
C ASN A 3 -25.35 5.45 -0.57
N PHE A 4 -24.62 4.66 0.21
CA PHE A 4 -23.27 4.20 -0.12
C PHE A 4 -23.22 2.75 -0.64
N ASP A 5 -24.36 2.04 -0.73
CA ASP A 5 -24.38 0.57 -0.86
C ASP A 5 -24.59 0.00 -2.28
N THR A 6 -24.75 0.82 -3.33
CA THR A 6 -25.06 0.29 -4.69
C THR A 6 -23.88 0.20 -5.65
N ASP A 7 -22.75 0.84 -5.35
CA ASP A 7 -21.64 0.99 -6.30
C ASP A 7 -20.42 0.09 -5.98
N SER A 8 -20.48 -0.72 -4.92
CA SER A 8 -19.42 -1.64 -4.50
C SER A 8 -19.95 -3.04 -4.20
N PHE A 9 -19.04 -4.02 -4.15
CA PHE A 9 -19.36 -5.37 -3.70
C PHE A 9 -19.63 -5.37 -2.19
N SER A 10 -20.62 -6.15 -1.75
CA SER A 10 -20.76 -6.45 -0.32
C SER A 10 -19.58 -7.28 0.16
N GLU A 11 -19.31 -7.30 1.47
CA GLU A 11 -18.24 -8.12 2.06
C GLU A 11 -18.36 -9.61 1.70
N ALA A 12 -19.59 -10.14 1.68
CA ALA A 12 -19.86 -11.51 1.25
C ALA A 12 -19.56 -11.72 -0.24
N ASP A 13 -19.91 -10.76 -1.10
CA ASP A 13 -19.60 -10.82 -2.53
C ASP A 13 -18.08 -10.71 -2.78
N LEU A 14 -17.37 -9.87 -2.02
CA LEU A 14 -15.91 -9.76 -2.06
C LEU A 14 -15.26 -11.08 -1.69
N GLY A 15 -15.66 -11.67 -0.55
CA GLY A 15 -15.17 -12.97 -0.11
C GLY A 15 -15.38 -14.04 -1.17
N ALA A 16 -16.58 -14.10 -1.75
CA ALA A 16 -16.90 -15.04 -2.82
C ALA A 16 -16.10 -14.78 -4.11
N GLU A 17 -15.82 -13.52 -4.46
CA GLU A 17 -15.01 -13.19 -5.63
C GLU A 17 -13.54 -13.56 -5.43
N PHE A 18 -12.99 -13.39 -4.22
CA PHE A 18 -11.65 -13.89 -3.89
C PHE A 18 -11.55 -15.41 -3.90
N ASP A 19 -12.58 -16.12 -3.43
CA ASP A 19 -12.63 -17.59 -3.56
C ASP A 19 -12.67 -18.02 -5.03
N ARG A 20 -13.29 -17.24 -5.93
CA ARG A 20 -13.27 -17.52 -7.38
C ARG A 20 -11.93 -17.17 -8.03
N LEU A 21 -11.26 -16.12 -7.56
CA LEU A 21 -9.91 -15.75 -8.01
C LEU A 21 -8.89 -16.80 -7.57
N PHE A 22 -9.02 -17.34 -6.36
CA PHE A 22 -8.09 -18.29 -5.75
C PHE A 22 -8.82 -19.52 -5.19
N PRO A 23 -9.34 -20.41 -6.05
CA PRO A 23 -10.21 -21.52 -5.63
C PRO A 23 -9.52 -22.55 -4.73
N GLN A 24 -8.19 -22.64 -4.77
CA GLN A 24 -7.40 -23.52 -3.90
C GLN A 24 -6.58 -22.72 -2.86
N GLY A 25 -6.93 -21.45 -2.66
CA GLY A 25 -6.24 -20.53 -1.76
C GLY A 25 -4.98 -19.90 -2.36
N PHE A 26 -4.37 -18.98 -1.60
CA PHE A 26 -3.24 -18.18 -2.10
C PHE A 26 -1.94 -18.96 -2.29
N ALA A 27 -1.80 -20.12 -1.66
CA ALA A 27 -0.72 -21.09 -1.92
C ALA A 27 -1.27 -22.41 -2.47
N GLY A 28 -2.38 -22.34 -3.20
CA GLY A 28 -2.96 -23.49 -3.87
C GLY A 28 -2.01 -24.09 -4.91
N PRO A 29 -2.16 -25.39 -5.25
CA PRO A 29 -1.38 -26.04 -6.30
C PRO A 29 -1.37 -25.28 -7.63
N ASP A 30 -2.48 -24.63 -8.00
CA ASP A 30 -2.57 -23.81 -9.21
C ASP A 30 -1.68 -22.56 -9.14
N VAL A 31 -1.60 -21.91 -7.98
CA VAL A 31 -0.70 -20.76 -7.75
C VAL A 31 0.77 -21.21 -7.78
N LEU A 32 1.10 -22.28 -7.06
CA LEU A 32 2.47 -22.81 -7.01
C LEU A 32 2.98 -23.27 -8.38
N GLN A 33 2.14 -23.98 -9.14
CA GLN A 33 2.49 -24.44 -10.48
C GLN A 33 2.78 -23.28 -11.44
N GLU A 34 2.15 -22.13 -11.20
CA GLU A 34 2.29 -20.94 -12.03
C GLU A 34 3.50 -20.08 -11.63
N LEU A 35 3.70 -19.84 -10.33
CA LEU A 35 4.78 -18.99 -9.81
C LEU A 35 6.12 -19.72 -9.68
N ALA A 36 6.07 -21.04 -9.42
CA ALA A 36 7.24 -21.85 -9.14
C ALA A 36 7.08 -23.28 -9.69
N PRO A 37 6.99 -23.44 -11.04
CA PRO A 37 6.77 -24.75 -11.68
C PRO A 37 7.86 -25.79 -11.37
N ALA A 38 9.08 -25.35 -11.02
CA ALA A 38 10.19 -26.20 -10.61
C ALA A 38 10.29 -26.40 -9.07
N GLY A 39 9.27 -25.97 -8.32
CA GLY A 39 9.26 -25.91 -6.86
C GLY A 39 9.68 -24.56 -6.31
N TRP A 40 9.12 -24.18 -5.15
CA TRP A 40 9.33 -22.88 -4.52
C TRP A 40 10.79 -22.58 -4.19
N GLU A 41 11.51 -23.58 -3.65
CA GLU A 41 12.95 -23.48 -3.32
C GLU A 41 13.83 -23.19 -4.54
N ASN A 42 13.37 -23.53 -5.74
CA ASN A 42 14.09 -23.27 -6.99
C ASN A 42 13.59 -21.99 -7.70
N SER A 43 12.64 -21.27 -7.12
CA SER A 43 12.09 -20.05 -7.69
C SER A 43 12.95 -18.83 -7.33
N PRO A 44 13.21 -17.90 -8.27
CA PRO A 44 13.82 -16.61 -7.94
C PRO A 44 13.04 -15.82 -6.89
N LEU A 45 11.73 -16.07 -6.75
CA LEU A 45 10.86 -15.45 -5.76
C LEU A 45 11.22 -15.85 -4.32
N LEU A 46 11.97 -16.94 -4.12
CA LEU A 46 12.45 -17.34 -2.79
C LEU A 46 13.24 -16.22 -2.10
N ALA A 47 13.97 -15.41 -2.87
CA ALA A 47 14.78 -14.30 -2.36
C ALA A 47 13.95 -13.23 -1.62
N VAL A 48 12.63 -13.17 -1.82
CA VAL A 48 11.71 -12.30 -1.06
C VAL A 48 11.84 -12.55 0.44
N PHE A 49 11.83 -13.83 0.85
CA PHE A 49 11.88 -14.24 2.26
C PHE A 49 13.28 -14.71 2.69
N HIS A 50 14.10 -15.15 1.74
CA HIS A 50 15.46 -15.64 1.96
C HIS A 50 16.46 -14.83 1.15
N PRO A 51 16.60 -13.52 1.41
CA PRO A 51 17.60 -12.70 0.73
C PRO A 51 19.00 -13.21 1.06
N SER A 52 19.91 -13.13 0.10
CA SER A 52 21.33 -13.36 0.37
C SER A 52 21.87 -12.32 1.36
N LEU A 53 22.97 -12.66 2.05
CA LEU A 53 23.66 -11.70 2.93
C LEU A 53 24.06 -10.41 2.18
N ALA A 54 24.47 -10.51 0.91
CA ALA A 54 24.75 -9.35 0.08
C ALA A 54 23.52 -8.45 -0.12
N GLN A 55 22.37 -9.04 -0.43
CA GLN A 55 21.11 -8.30 -0.53
C GLN A 55 20.71 -7.65 0.80
N SER A 56 20.82 -8.39 1.92
CA SER A 56 20.54 -7.83 3.25
C SER A 56 21.45 -6.65 3.59
N TYR A 57 22.72 -6.72 3.19
CA TYR A 57 23.67 -5.61 3.36
C TYR A 57 23.27 -4.39 2.53
N GLU A 58 22.98 -4.57 1.24
CA GLU A 58 22.54 -3.50 0.35
C GLU A 58 21.24 -2.83 0.82
N GLU A 59 20.29 -3.62 1.30
CA GLU A 59 19.04 -3.12 1.89
C GLU A 59 19.29 -2.29 3.14
N THR A 60 20.20 -2.76 4.00
CA THR A 60 20.58 -2.05 5.23
C THR A 60 21.23 -0.71 4.90
N LEU A 61 22.14 -0.65 3.92
CA LEU A 61 22.74 0.60 3.45
C LEU A 61 21.70 1.55 2.86
N ARG A 62 20.80 1.04 2.01
CA ARG A 62 19.73 1.84 1.40
C ARG A 62 18.85 2.47 2.48
N LEU A 63 18.40 1.68 3.46
CA LEU A 63 17.57 2.16 4.57
C LEU A 63 18.33 3.21 5.39
N HIS A 64 19.58 2.95 5.75
CA HIS A 64 20.43 3.89 6.47
C HIS A 64 20.54 5.24 5.76
N ARG A 65 20.82 5.22 4.44
CA ARG A 65 20.94 6.43 3.63
C ARG A 65 19.62 7.18 3.51
N ASN A 66 18.51 6.47 3.32
CA ASN A 66 17.18 7.08 3.28
C ASN A 66 16.84 7.77 4.60
N VAL A 67 17.10 7.12 5.75
CA VAL A 67 16.89 7.72 7.07
C VAL A 67 17.78 8.94 7.27
N CYS A 68 19.05 8.88 6.86
CA CYS A 68 19.95 10.03 6.94
C CYS A 68 19.52 11.20 6.03
N ALA A 69 18.92 10.91 4.89
CA ALA A 69 18.40 11.93 3.96
C ALA A 69 17.18 12.68 4.52
N LEU A 70 16.42 12.08 5.44
CA LEU A 70 15.28 12.72 6.14
C LEU A 70 15.72 13.68 7.27
N ARG A 71 17.03 13.90 7.45
CA ARG A 71 17.55 14.77 8.50
C ARG A 71 17.09 16.21 8.31
N ARG A 72 16.59 16.82 9.39
CA ARG A 72 16.23 18.25 9.41
C ARG A 72 17.47 19.13 9.20
N PRO A 73 17.38 20.25 8.47
CA PRO A 73 18.52 21.13 8.21
C PRO A 73 19.25 21.64 9.47
N ASN A 74 18.54 21.76 10.59
CA ASN A 74 19.08 22.28 11.86
C ASN A 74 19.52 21.20 12.85
N ASP A 75 19.51 19.92 12.46
CA ASP A 75 19.97 18.85 13.36
C ASP A 75 21.51 18.84 13.45
N ARG A 76 22.02 18.97 14.67
CA ARG A 76 23.46 19.07 14.99
C ARG A 76 24.08 17.73 15.38
N HIS A 77 23.29 16.68 15.52
CA HIS A 77 23.82 15.36 15.86
C HIS A 77 24.63 14.80 14.69
N PRO A 78 25.79 14.16 14.96
CA PRO A 78 26.53 13.47 13.91
C PRO A 78 25.65 12.37 13.31
N LEU A 79 25.75 12.18 11.99
CA LEU A 79 25.07 11.07 11.35
C LEU A 79 25.62 9.76 11.92
N PRO A 80 24.77 8.75 12.15
CA PRO A 80 25.25 7.41 12.45
C PRO A 80 26.18 6.95 11.33
N LEU A 81 27.19 6.14 11.67
CA LEU A 81 28.10 5.57 10.68
C LEU A 81 27.34 4.61 9.77
N GLU A 82 27.76 4.53 8.50
CA GLU A 82 27.22 3.52 7.58
C GLU A 82 27.50 2.11 8.14
N PRO A 83 26.50 1.22 8.20
CA PRO A 83 26.70 -0.15 8.63
C PRO A 83 27.73 -0.86 7.76
N THR A 84 28.59 -1.64 8.39
CA THR A 84 29.59 -2.46 7.71
C THR A 84 29.03 -3.82 7.33
N PHE A 85 29.64 -4.47 6.35
CA PHE A 85 29.25 -5.84 5.96
C PHE A 85 29.37 -6.82 7.13
N ASP A 86 30.44 -6.72 7.92
CA ASP A 86 30.70 -7.60 9.07
C ASP A 86 29.64 -7.44 10.18
N GLU A 87 29.10 -6.23 10.37
CA GLU A 87 28.00 -6.00 11.31
C GLU A 87 26.72 -6.69 10.85
N VAL A 88 26.35 -6.53 9.57
CA VAL A 88 25.16 -7.19 9.01
C VAL A 88 25.34 -8.71 9.01
N ALA A 89 26.53 -9.21 8.68
CA ALA A 89 26.85 -10.64 8.68
C ALA A 89 26.71 -11.27 10.07
N ARG A 90 27.03 -10.52 11.13
CA ARG A 90 26.90 -11.00 12.52
C ARG A 90 25.45 -11.27 12.91
N ASP A 91 24.53 -10.45 12.41
CA ASP A 91 23.10 -10.51 12.75
C ASP A 91 22.28 -11.32 11.74
N PHE A 92 22.86 -11.63 10.57
CA PHE A 92 22.23 -12.43 9.53
C PHE A 92 21.92 -13.85 10.02
N ARG A 93 20.67 -14.30 9.82
CA ARG A 93 20.21 -15.64 10.17
C ARG A 93 19.40 -16.20 9.01
N GLU A 94 19.80 -17.36 8.53
CA GLU A 94 18.99 -18.16 7.62
C GLU A 94 17.77 -18.68 8.38
N ARG A 95 16.63 -18.73 7.69
CA ARG A 95 15.37 -19.26 8.21
C ARG A 95 14.98 -20.49 7.41
N PRO A 96 14.29 -21.46 8.01
CA PRO A 96 13.75 -22.58 7.24
C PRO A 96 12.76 -22.04 6.19
N VAL A 97 12.75 -22.69 5.02
CA VAL A 97 11.80 -22.36 3.95
C VAL A 97 10.42 -22.89 4.34
N GLU A 98 9.44 -21.99 4.42
CA GLU A 98 8.05 -22.30 4.72
C GLU A 98 7.16 -22.01 3.52
N THR A 99 7.32 -22.82 2.45
CA THR A 99 6.70 -22.63 1.13
C THR A 99 5.24 -22.16 1.19
N VAL A 100 4.38 -22.84 1.95
CA VAL A 100 2.95 -22.49 2.01
C VAL A 100 2.72 -21.13 2.67
N ARG A 101 3.45 -20.80 3.73
CA ARG A 101 3.35 -19.51 4.43
C ARG A 101 3.87 -18.38 3.54
N GLU A 102 5.06 -18.55 3.00
CA GLU A 102 5.76 -17.57 2.16
C GLU A 102 4.97 -17.23 0.90
N VAL A 103 4.40 -18.23 0.23
CA VAL A 103 3.59 -17.97 -0.98
C VAL A 103 2.28 -17.26 -0.64
N ARG A 104 1.62 -17.63 0.48
CA ARG A 104 0.43 -16.91 0.96
C ARG A 104 0.73 -15.44 1.26
N GLU A 105 1.82 -15.19 1.99
CA GLU A 105 2.26 -13.86 2.37
C GLU A 105 2.60 -13.03 1.12
N LEU A 106 3.37 -13.58 0.18
CA LEU A 106 3.74 -12.86 -1.04
C LEU A 106 2.53 -12.51 -1.91
N VAL A 107 1.62 -13.46 -2.12
CA VAL A 107 0.40 -13.21 -2.90
C VAL A 107 -0.48 -12.18 -2.20
N GLY A 108 -0.64 -12.28 -0.88
CA GLY A 108 -1.35 -11.29 -0.07
C GLY A 108 -0.74 -9.89 -0.18
N GLN A 109 0.58 -9.75 -0.06
CA GLN A 109 1.28 -8.48 -0.20
C GLN A 109 1.10 -7.88 -1.62
N CYS A 110 1.20 -8.71 -2.66
CA CYS A 110 0.98 -8.25 -4.04
C CYS A 110 -0.49 -7.87 -4.31
N LEU A 111 -1.45 -8.55 -3.66
CA LEU A 111 -2.86 -8.15 -3.73
C LEU A 111 -3.07 -6.81 -3.01
N TRP A 112 -2.43 -6.59 -1.86
CA TRP A 112 -2.47 -5.29 -1.19
C TRP A 112 -1.98 -4.18 -2.12
N ASP A 113 -0.87 -4.38 -2.84
CA ASP A 113 -0.37 -3.37 -3.80
C ASP A 113 -1.37 -3.03 -4.92
N LEU A 114 -2.28 -3.94 -5.26
CA LEU A 114 -3.24 -3.76 -6.36
C LEU A 114 -4.60 -3.19 -5.90
N PHE A 115 -5.00 -3.50 -4.67
CA PHE A 115 -6.27 -3.05 -4.09
C PHE A 115 -6.12 -1.82 -3.18
N SER A 116 -4.89 -1.47 -2.80
CA SER A 116 -4.59 -0.34 -1.92
C SER A 116 -3.91 0.81 -2.68
N ASP A 117 -3.35 1.80 -1.98
CA ASP A 117 -2.75 3.00 -2.60
C ASP A 117 -3.72 3.77 -3.51
N GLY A 118 -5.00 3.70 -3.15
CA GLY A 118 -6.10 4.35 -3.86
C GLY A 118 -6.47 3.68 -5.18
N HIS A 119 -5.78 2.61 -5.59
CA HIS A 119 -6.10 1.85 -6.79
C HIS A 119 -7.49 1.22 -6.70
N GLN A 120 -8.12 0.96 -7.84
CA GLN A 120 -9.45 0.38 -7.88
C GLN A 120 -9.50 -0.85 -8.79
N VAL A 121 -10.17 -1.89 -8.32
CA VAL A 121 -10.56 -3.04 -9.14
C VAL A 121 -12.05 -2.95 -9.39
N THR A 122 -12.44 -3.01 -10.67
CA THR A 122 -13.83 -2.78 -11.10
C THR A 122 -14.36 -3.96 -11.90
N ALA A 123 -15.63 -4.29 -11.69
CA ALA A 123 -16.34 -5.29 -12.47
C ALA A 123 -17.02 -4.66 -13.70
N THR A 124 -17.42 -5.50 -14.67
CA THR A 124 -18.08 -5.02 -15.90
C THR A 124 -19.41 -4.33 -15.68
N ASP A 125 -20.06 -4.57 -14.54
CA ASP A 125 -21.32 -3.93 -14.14
C ASP A 125 -21.08 -2.55 -13.48
N GLY A 126 -19.82 -2.10 -13.40
CA GLY A 126 -19.42 -0.83 -12.82
C GLY A 126 -19.16 -0.87 -11.31
N ARG A 127 -19.46 -1.98 -10.64
CA ARG A 127 -19.22 -2.10 -9.19
C ARG A 127 -17.74 -2.22 -8.88
N VAL A 128 -17.32 -1.59 -7.78
CA VAL A 128 -15.94 -1.61 -7.29
C VAL A 128 -15.76 -2.74 -6.27
N LEU A 129 -14.65 -3.46 -6.37
CA LEU A 129 -14.19 -4.37 -5.33
C LEU A 129 -13.41 -3.56 -4.30
N ASP A 130 -14.13 -2.84 -3.45
CA ASP A 130 -13.56 -1.94 -2.45
C ASP A 130 -13.20 -2.71 -1.17
N LEU A 131 -11.90 -2.80 -0.86
CA LEU A 131 -11.42 -3.41 0.38
C LEU A 131 -11.32 -2.41 1.55
N GLY A 132 -11.75 -1.17 1.34
CA GLY A 132 -11.68 -0.08 2.29
C GLY A 132 -10.30 0.59 2.35
N SER A 133 -9.99 1.20 3.49
CA SER A 133 -8.71 1.89 3.73
C SER A 133 -7.50 0.95 3.63
N PHE A 134 -6.29 1.52 3.57
CA PHE A 134 -5.00 0.80 3.61
C PHE A 134 -4.93 -0.31 4.67
N ARG A 135 -5.46 -0.04 5.87
CA ARG A 135 -5.50 -1.02 6.97
C ARG A 135 -6.63 -2.03 6.79
N ALA A 136 -7.77 -1.60 6.27
CA ALA A 136 -8.90 -2.48 5.99
C ALA A 136 -8.55 -3.50 4.90
N SER A 137 -7.85 -3.09 3.84
CA SER A 137 -7.35 -4.01 2.81
C SER A 137 -6.44 -5.08 3.41
N GLY A 138 -5.54 -4.68 4.31
CA GLY A 138 -4.69 -5.64 5.04
C GLY A 138 -5.50 -6.59 5.93
N GLY A 139 -6.48 -6.07 6.67
CA GLY A 139 -7.35 -6.87 7.54
C GLY A 139 -8.20 -7.88 6.75
N PHE A 140 -8.76 -7.47 5.62
CA PHE A 140 -9.53 -8.33 4.73
C PHE A 140 -8.69 -9.49 4.18
N LEU A 141 -7.44 -9.22 3.75
CA LEU A 141 -6.53 -10.26 3.28
C LEU A 141 -6.13 -11.24 4.39
N ALA A 142 -5.88 -10.72 5.60
CA ALA A 142 -5.61 -11.53 6.79
C ALA A 142 -6.80 -12.44 7.13
N GLU A 143 -8.03 -11.92 7.07
CA GLU A 143 -9.24 -12.70 7.30
C GLU A 143 -9.42 -13.83 6.29
N ILE A 144 -9.23 -13.56 4.99
CA ILE A 144 -9.26 -14.60 3.95
C ILE A 144 -8.26 -15.70 4.25
N LEU A 145 -7.02 -15.33 4.61
CA LEU A 145 -5.99 -16.31 4.89
C LEU A 145 -6.26 -17.11 6.17
N ASN A 146 -6.72 -16.46 7.23
CA ASN A 146 -7.15 -17.13 8.46
C ASN A 146 -8.31 -18.12 8.19
N ARG A 147 -9.24 -17.77 7.30
CA ARG A 147 -10.31 -18.67 6.84
C ARG A 147 -9.75 -19.86 6.05
N GLN A 148 -8.77 -19.64 5.17
CA GLN A 148 -8.12 -20.71 4.38
C GLN A 148 -7.25 -21.64 5.22
N THR A 149 -6.67 -21.15 6.32
CA THR A 149 -5.84 -21.97 7.23
C THR A 149 -6.66 -22.64 8.33
N GLY A 150 -7.84 -22.11 8.65
CA GLY A 150 -8.64 -22.54 9.79
C GLY A 150 -8.06 -22.09 11.14
N ALA A 151 -7.17 -21.11 11.15
CA ALA A 151 -6.53 -20.61 12.36
C ALA A 151 -6.17 -19.12 12.26
N GLU A 152 -6.24 -18.41 13.39
CA GLU A 152 -5.91 -16.99 13.49
C GLU A 152 -4.38 -16.80 13.55
N HIS A 153 -3.73 -16.77 12.38
CA HIS A 153 -2.28 -16.61 12.25
C HIS A 153 -1.89 -15.22 11.74
N TYR A 154 -2.78 -14.56 11.01
CA TYR A 154 -2.52 -13.31 10.32
C TYR A 154 -3.33 -12.16 10.91
N ASP A 155 -2.72 -10.97 10.90
CA ASP A 155 -3.32 -9.66 11.20
C ASP A 155 -3.09 -8.71 10.01
N TYR A 156 -3.76 -7.56 10.01
CA TYR A 156 -3.61 -6.54 8.96
C TYR A 156 -2.14 -6.11 8.77
N LEU A 157 -1.33 -6.15 9.83
CA LEU A 157 0.09 -5.78 9.79
C LEU A 157 0.93 -6.66 8.87
N ASP A 158 0.52 -7.91 8.62
CA ASP A 158 1.25 -8.83 7.74
C ASP A 158 1.18 -8.41 6.25
N PHE A 159 0.15 -7.63 5.90
CA PHE A 159 -0.11 -7.17 4.54
C PHE A 159 -0.06 -5.66 4.38
N TYR A 160 -0.14 -4.91 5.48
CA TYR A 160 -0.08 -3.46 5.47
C TYR A 160 1.23 -2.97 4.82
N MET A 161 1.09 -2.04 3.86
CA MET A 161 2.18 -1.55 3.00
C MET A 161 2.72 -2.57 1.98
N GLY A 162 2.03 -3.70 1.79
CA GLY A 162 2.24 -4.64 0.71
C GLY A 162 3.70 -5.04 0.55
N THR A 163 4.26 -4.78 -0.63
CA THR A 163 5.63 -5.23 -0.97
C THR A 163 6.73 -4.19 -0.69
N ILE A 164 6.44 -3.07 -0.02
CA ILE A 164 7.37 -1.93 0.11
C ILE A 164 8.76 -2.32 0.64
N TRP A 165 8.84 -3.33 1.51
CA TRP A 165 10.08 -3.78 2.14
C TRP A 165 10.83 -4.86 1.35
N VAL A 166 10.15 -5.52 0.41
CA VAL A 166 10.65 -6.75 -0.23
C VAL A 166 10.65 -6.71 -1.76
N ALA A 167 10.01 -5.72 -2.37
CA ALA A 167 9.87 -5.61 -3.83
C ALA A 167 11.19 -5.54 -4.61
N GLN A 168 12.30 -5.21 -3.95
CA GLN A 168 13.63 -5.15 -4.58
C GLN A 168 14.41 -6.47 -4.45
N ARG A 169 13.91 -7.46 -3.70
CA ARG A 169 14.61 -8.74 -3.46
C ARG A 169 14.49 -9.71 -4.63
N ALA A 170 13.40 -9.63 -5.37
CA ALA A 170 13.11 -10.47 -6.53
C ALA A 170 12.24 -9.72 -7.54
N ASP A 171 12.20 -10.18 -8.78
CA ASP A 171 11.25 -9.66 -9.77
C ASP A 171 9.84 -10.18 -9.47
N LEU A 172 8.97 -9.29 -8.98
CA LEU A 172 7.58 -9.60 -8.66
C LEU A 172 6.64 -9.58 -9.88
N THR A 173 7.14 -9.24 -11.07
CA THR A 173 6.35 -9.20 -12.32
C THR A 173 5.52 -10.48 -12.54
N PRO A 174 6.04 -11.71 -12.33
CA PRO A 174 5.25 -12.93 -12.51
C PRO A 174 4.04 -13.02 -11.58
N VAL A 175 4.15 -12.51 -10.34
CA VAL A 175 3.06 -12.54 -9.35
C VAL A 175 1.95 -11.58 -9.78
N TYR A 176 2.29 -10.35 -10.15
CA TYR A 176 1.30 -9.40 -10.65
C TYR A 176 0.65 -9.88 -11.95
N GLN A 177 1.42 -10.47 -12.87
CA GLN A 177 0.87 -11.04 -14.12
C GLN A 177 -0.10 -12.20 -13.84
N MET A 178 0.18 -13.07 -12.86
CA MET A 178 -0.78 -14.07 -12.40
C MET A 178 -2.07 -13.43 -11.94
N ILE A 179 -1.99 -12.45 -11.04
CA ILE A 179 -3.17 -11.78 -10.48
C ILE A 179 -3.97 -11.09 -11.59
N PHE A 180 -3.32 -10.37 -12.50
CA PHE A 180 -3.99 -9.73 -13.63
C PHE A 180 -4.61 -10.73 -14.61
N ARG A 181 -4.00 -11.90 -14.83
CA ARG A 181 -4.65 -12.96 -15.63
C ARG A 181 -5.91 -13.49 -14.96
N ARG A 182 -5.91 -13.62 -13.63
CA ARG A 182 -7.09 -13.99 -12.85
C ARG A 182 -8.16 -12.88 -12.94
N PHE A 183 -7.78 -11.61 -12.80
CA PHE A 183 -8.70 -10.47 -13.00
C PHE A 183 -9.31 -10.49 -14.40
N GLN A 184 -8.50 -10.64 -15.45
CA GLN A 184 -8.96 -10.68 -16.83
C GLN A 184 -9.92 -11.85 -17.07
N GLY A 185 -9.63 -13.04 -16.52
CA GLY A 185 -10.51 -14.21 -16.59
C GLY A 185 -11.86 -14.00 -15.89
N ARG A 186 -11.88 -13.15 -14.86
CA ARG A 186 -13.08 -12.72 -14.13
C ARG A 186 -13.74 -11.45 -14.71
N ARG A 187 -13.19 -10.92 -15.82
CA ARG A 187 -13.61 -9.66 -16.46
C ARG A 187 -13.55 -8.45 -15.51
N LEU A 188 -12.60 -8.48 -14.59
CA LEU A 188 -12.27 -7.34 -13.75
C LEU A 188 -11.30 -6.43 -14.51
N ASP A 189 -11.37 -5.14 -14.26
CA ASP A 189 -10.44 -4.13 -14.75
C ASP A 189 -9.76 -3.42 -13.56
N TRP A 190 -8.60 -2.83 -13.80
CA TRP A 190 -7.82 -2.16 -12.76
C TRP A 190 -7.51 -0.71 -13.15
N ILE A 191 -7.84 0.20 -12.26
CA ILE A 191 -7.57 1.63 -12.38
C ILE A 191 -6.41 1.95 -11.46
N TYR A 192 -5.32 2.38 -12.08
CA TYR A 192 -4.14 2.84 -11.39
C TYR A 192 -4.33 4.29 -10.94
N HIS A 193 -4.05 4.56 -9.67
CA HIS A 193 -4.03 5.92 -9.14
C HIS A 193 -2.62 6.27 -8.71
N PHE A 194 -2.03 7.29 -9.32
CA PHE A 194 -0.68 7.71 -8.94
C PHE A 194 -0.69 8.26 -7.51
N PRO A 195 0.26 7.85 -6.64
CA PRO A 195 0.25 8.24 -5.23
C PRO A 195 0.20 9.77 -5.06
N LYS A 196 -0.82 10.25 -4.34
CA LYS A 196 -1.01 11.66 -4.03
C LYS A 196 -1.17 11.84 -2.53
N LEU A 197 -0.35 12.71 -1.95
CA LEU A 197 -0.49 13.13 -0.56
C LEU A 197 -1.49 14.29 -0.49
N TYR A 198 -2.40 14.23 0.49
CA TYR A 198 -3.41 15.26 0.71
C TYR A 198 -3.29 15.85 2.11
N ALA A 199 -3.43 17.17 2.23
CA ALA A 199 -3.62 17.81 3.51
C ALA A 199 -5.09 17.67 3.94
N VAL A 200 -5.34 16.86 4.96
CA VAL A 200 -6.67 16.65 5.53
C VAL A 200 -6.94 17.67 6.63
N ASP A 201 -8.05 18.40 6.49
CA ASP A 201 -8.53 19.28 7.55
C ASP A 201 -9.38 18.49 8.53
N LEU A 202 -8.91 18.35 9.77
CA LEU A 202 -9.58 17.62 10.83
C LEU A 202 -10.49 18.50 11.71
N ARG A 203 -10.54 19.83 11.47
CA ARG A 203 -11.38 20.75 12.26
C ARG A 203 -12.86 20.37 12.24
N PRO A 204 -13.49 20.01 11.09
CA PRO A 204 -14.90 19.62 11.08
C PRO A 204 -15.18 18.38 11.94
N LEU A 205 -14.24 17.44 12.00
CA LEU A 205 -14.35 16.25 12.84
C LEU A 205 -14.23 16.62 14.32
N LYS A 206 -13.30 17.52 14.66
CA LYS A 206 -13.12 18.03 16.02
C LYS A 206 -14.36 18.78 16.50
N GLU A 207 -14.90 19.68 15.68
CA GLU A 207 -16.13 20.44 15.98
C GLU A 207 -17.32 19.50 16.22
N ALA A 208 -17.50 18.48 15.37
CA ALA A 208 -18.55 17.47 15.55
C ALA A 208 -18.39 16.61 16.82
N LEU A 209 -17.17 16.43 17.33
CA LEU A 209 -16.91 15.75 18.60
C LEU A 209 -17.12 16.66 19.80
N ASP A 210 -16.82 17.96 19.64
CA ASP A 210 -16.90 18.99 20.69
C ASP A 210 -18.34 19.51 20.90
N GLU A 211 -19.26 19.34 19.95
CA GLU A 211 -20.71 19.70 20.05
C GLU A 211 -21.47 19.04 21.22
N LYS A 212 -20.83 18.19 22.04
CA LYS A 212 -21.43 17.51 23.20
C LYS A 212 -21.31 18.24 24.55
N HIS A 213 -20.86 19.49 24.63
CA HIS A 213 -20.77 20.23 25.90
C HIS A 213 -21.53 21.57 25.93
N ASP A 214 -22.03 21.91 27.13
CA ASP A 214 -23.00 22.96 27.55
C ASP A 214 -22.91 24.36 26.87
N PRO A 215 -24.01 25.14 26.88
CA PRO A 215 -24.15 26.34 26.05
C PRO A 215 -23.28 27.53 26.53
N ASP A 216 -22.52 28.06 25.57
CA ASP A 216 -21.32 28.91 25.70
C ASP A 216 -21.58 30.42 26.00
N TRP A 217 -22.73 30.78 26.56
CA TRP A 217 -23.15 32.18 26.69
C TRP A 217 -22.64 32.91 27.95
N LEU A 218 -21.97 32.21 28.88
CA LEU A 218 -21.45 32.79 30.13
C LEU A 218 -19.99 33.27 30.06
N ASN A 219 -19.24 32.92 28.99
CA ASN A 219 -17.80 33.19 28.86
C ASN A 219 -17.45 33.98 27.57
N TYR A 220 -18.34 34.87 27.10
CA TYR A 220 -18.06 35.66 25.90
C TYR A 220 -17.04 36.78 26.17
N SER A 221 -15.83 36.63 25.61
CA SER A 221 -14.80 37.67 25.58
C SER A 221 -14.51 38.10 24.13
N PRO A 222 -14.75 39.36 23.75
CA PRO A 222 -14.43 39.88 22.41
C PRO A 222 -12.95 39.70 22.01
N SER A 223 -12.05 39.76 22.98
CA SER A 223 -10.62 39.54 22.75
C SER A 223 -10.28 38.08 22.42
N GLU A 224 -11.02 37.13 22.99
CA GLU A 224 -10.86 35.70 22.70
C GLU A 224 -11.46 35.34 21.33
N VAL A 225 -12.55 35.98 20.93
CA VAL A 225 -13.13 35.82 19.58
C VAL A 225 -12.16 36.32 18.51
N LEU A 226 -11.60 37.52 18.67
CA LEU A 226 -10.61 38.06 17.74
C LEU A 226 -9.32 37.23 17.69
N ALA A 227 -8.88 36.69 18.84
CA ALA A 227 -7.74 35.79 18.89
C ALA A 227 -8.01 34.45 18.17
N LYS A 228 -9.19 33.85 18.38
CA LYS A 228 -9.65 32.65 17.66
C LYS A 228 -9.79 32.90 16.16
N GLU A 229 -10.31 34.05 15.74
CA GLU A 229 -10.38 34.44 14.32
C GLU A 229 -8.99 34.62 13.69
N ALA A 230 -8.07 35.26 14.41
CA ALA A 230 -6.68 35.42 13.94
C ALA A 230 -5.95 34.08 13.84
N GLU A 231 -6.16 33.18 14.81
CA GLU A 231 -5.61 31.82 14.80
C GLU A 231 -6.20 30.99 13.65
N ALA A 232 -7.52 31.01 13.45
CA ALA A 232 -8.18 30.32 12.35
C ALA A 232 -7.66 30.82 11.00
N LYS A 233 -7.50 32.14 10.83
CA LYS A 233 -6.93 32.74 9.62
C LYS A 233 -5.48 32.32 9.39
N GLN A 234 -4.67 32.18 10.44
CA GLN A 234 -3.31 31.71 10.31
C GLN A 234 -3.25 30.21 9.98
N GLN A 235 -4.13 29.40 10.56
CA GLN A 235 -4.24 27.98 10.23
C GLN A 235 -4.71 27.76 8.79
N ASP A 236 -5.67 28.55 8.30
CA ASP A 236 -6.11 28.50 6.90
C ASP A 236 -4.98 28.84 5.93
N LYS A 237 -4.15 29.85 6.26
CA LYS A 237 -2.95 30.16 5.47
C LYS A 237 -1.95 29.01 5.47
N ASN A 238 -1.63 28.47 6.65
CA ASN A 238 -0.70 27.34 6.77
C ASN A 238 -1.22 26.10 6.01
N LEU A 239 -2.53 25.85 6.05
CA LEU A 239 -3.16 24.74 5.32
C LEU A 239 -3.11 24.97 3.80
N ALA A 240 -3.33 26.20 3.34
CA ALA A 240 -3.21 26.56 1.93
C ALA A 240 -1.76 26.42 1.44
N GLU A 241 -0.78 26.93 2.19
CA GLU A 241 0.65 26.79 1.89
C GLU A 241 1.07 25.32 1.86
N LEU A 242 0.58 24.50 2.80
CA LEU A 242 0.84 23.05 2.82
C LEU A 242 0.22 22.36 1.60
N ARG A 243 -1.01 22.71 1.21
CA ARG A 243 -1.66 22.15 0.01
C ARG A 243 -0.88 22.48 -1.25
N GLU A 244 -0.46 23.73 -1.41
CA GLU A 244 0.35 24.17 -2.55
C GLU A 244 1.69 23.41 -2.61
N THR A 245 2.37 23.28 -1.46
CA THR A 245 3.62 22.51 -1.36
C THR A 245 3.43 21.04 -1.75
N LEU A 246 2.34 20.40 -1.30
CA LEU A 246 2.04 19.01 -1.65
C LEU A 246 1.66 18.85 -3.13
N GLU A 247 0.97 19.82 -3.72
CA GLU A 247 0.64 19.83 -5.16
C GLU A 247 1.88 20.05 -6.04
N GLU A 248 2.80 20.91 -5.63
CA GLU A 248 4.10 21.07 -6.29
C GLU A 248 4.90 19.77 -6.22
N GLY A 249 5.06 19.18 -5.03
CA GLY A 249 5.74 17.90 -4.86
C GLY A 249 5.07 16.76 -5.63
N TYR A 250 3.74 16.76 -5.77
CA TYR A 250 3.00 15.80 -6.60
C TYR A 250 3.34 15.96 -8.09
N ARG A 251 3.38 17.20 -8.60
CA ARG A 251 3.78 17.46 -10.00
C ARG A 251 5.22 17.03 -10.27
N GLU A 252 6.15 17.36 -9.38
CA GLU A 252 7.55 16.91 -9.48
C GLU A 252 7.66 15.38 -9.47
N SER A 253 6.86 14.71 -8.63
CA SER A 253 6.83 13.24 -8.55
C SER A 253 6.31 12.60 -9.83
N ILE A 254 5.30 13.21 -10.48
CA ILE A 254 4.83 12.78 -11.81
C ILE A 254 5.95 12.93 -12.84
N GLU A 255 6.59 14.10 -12.90
CA GLU A 255 7.65 14.37 -13.86
C GLU A 255 8.81 13.38 -13.71
N GLU A 256 9.22 13.08 -12.47
CA GLU A 256 10.26 12.10 -12.19
C GLU A 256 9.84 10.68 -12.57
N ALA A 257 8.60 10.29 -12.25
CA ALA A 257 8.07 8.97 -12.59
C ALA A 257 8.01 8.73 -14.11
N LEU A 258 7.72 9.78 -14.90
CA LEU A 258 7.67 9.71 -16.36
C LEU A 258 9.06 9.60 -17.03
N LYS A 259 10.16 9.91 -16.32
CA LYS A 259 11.53 9.71 -16.83
C LYS A 259 11.94 8.24 -16.80
N GLY A 260 11.37 7.47 -15.88
CA GLY A 260 11.66 6.05 -15.68
C GLY A 260 10.73 5.11 -16.45
N PRO A 261 10.98 3.79 -16.40
CA PRO A 261 9.99 2.82 -16.83
C PRO A 261 8.74 2.90 -15.93
N PRO A 262 7.53 2.58 -16.46
CA PRO A 262 6.32 2.49 -15.64
C PRO A 262 6.48 1.54 -14.45
N PRO A 263 5.74 1.72 -13.34
CA PRO A 263 5.75 0.82 -12.19
C PRO A 263 5.55 -0.65 -12.59
N THR A 264 6.13 -1.57 -11.82
CA THR A 264 6.07 -3.02 -12.11
C THR A 264 4.62 -3.52 -12.25
N THR A 265 3.70 -3.04 -11.41
CA THR A 265 2.26 -3.32 -11.49
C THR A 265 1.66 -2.85 -12.82
N VAL A 266 1.96 -1.62 -13.25
CA VAL A 266 1.52 -1.07 -14.55
C VAL A 266 2.07 -1.85 -15.73
N ARG A 267 3.34 -2.24 -15.69
CA ARG A 267 3.95 -3.07 -16.75
C ARG A 267 3.31 -4.46 -16.80
N ALA A 268 3.05 -5.07 -15.65
CA ALA A 268 2.38 -6.36 -15.55
C ALA A 268 0.95 -6.29 -16.10
N TYR A 269 0.18 -5.25 -15.75
CA TYR A 269 -1.15 -5.01 -16.33
C TYR A 269 -1.07 -4.94 -17.86
N LYS A 270 -0.17 -4.10 -18.40
CA LYS A 270 -0.01 -3.94 -19.84
C LYS A 270 0.34 -5.24 -20.55
N ALA A 271 1.15 -6.10 -19.94
CA ALA A 271 1.49 -7.40 -20.50
C ALA A 271 0.26 -8.32 -20.65
N ILE A 272 -0.73 -8.21 -19.76
CA ILE A 272 -1.92 -9.06 -19.76
C ILE A 272 -3.09 -8.46 -20.55
N TYR A 273 -3.36 -7.16 -20.38
CA TYR A 273 -4.48 -6.47 -21.01
C TYR A 273 -4.13 -5.87 -22.38
N GLY A 274 -2.85 -5.78 -22.73
CA GLY A 274 -2.38 -5.24 -24.02
C GLY A 274 -2.38 -3.71 -24.12
N CYS A 275 -2.89 -3.01 -23.11
CA CYS A 275 -2.94 -1.56 -23.01
C CYS A 275 -2.47 -1.07 -21.63
N PHE A 276 -2.17 0.22 -21.49
CA PHE A 276 -1.92 0.79 -20.17
C PHE A 276 -3.24 0.87 -19.37
N PRO A 277 -3.19 0.68 -18.03
CA PRO A 277 -4.36 0.84 -17.20
C PRO A 277 -4.82 2.30 -17.23
N ARG A 278 -6.11 2.52 -16.93
CA ARG A 278 -6.60 3.87 -16.68
C ARG A 278 -5.79 4.50 -15.54
N GLY A 279 -5.43 5.77 -15.71
CA GLY A 279 -4.57 6.53 -14.79
C GLY A 279 -3.06 6.43 -15.07
N TRP A 280 -2.62 5.67 -16.10
CA TRP A 280 -1.26 5.72 -16.61
C TRP A 280 -1.21 6.08 -18.11
N PRO A 281 -0.38 7.04 -18.57
CA PRO A 281 0.51 7.88 -17.76
C PRO A 281 -0.28 8.80 -16.83
N PRO A 282 0.26 9.11 -15.63
CA PRO A 282 -0.39 10.03 -14.71
C PRO A 282 -0.46 11.43 -15.32
N SER A 283 -1.59 12.10 -15.12
CA SER A 283 -1.74 13.52 -15.42
C SER A 283 -1.79 14.32 -14.12
N PRO A 284 -1.23 15.55 -14.10
CA PRO A 284 -1.32 16.45 -12.95
C PRO A 284 -2.76 16.87 -12.63
#